data_AF-A0A6B3FU11-F1
#
_entry.id   AF-A0A6B3FU11-F1
#
_cell.length_a   1.000
_cell.length_b   1.000
_cell.length_c   1.000
_cell.angle_alpha   90.00
_cell.angle_beta   90.00
_cell.angle_gamma   90.00
#
_symmetry.space_group_name_H-M   'P 1'
#
loop_
_entity.id
_entity.type
_entity.pdbx_description
1 polymer ?
#
loop_
_entity_poly.entity_id
_entity_poly.type
_entity_poly.pdbx_seq_one_letter_code
_entity_poly.pdbx_strand_id
1 'polypeptide(L)'
;MAGEERVEQESSVPAEAREEHALLAERIEEHRFRYYVKDQPVVSDAEFDRLLRSLEALEEEHPALRTPDSPTQKVAGPYITEFTSVEHR
;
A
#
# COMPACT_ATOMS: atom_id res chain seq x y z
N MET A 1 2.82 -19.86 -15.75
CA MET A 1 1.84 -20.56 -14.90
C MET A 1 1.63 -19.79 -13.59
N ALA A 2 1.22 -18.51 -13.63
CA ALA A 2 1.02 -17.68 -12.43
C ALA A 2 -0.23 -16.76 -12.54
N GLY A 3 -1.03 -16.96 -13.59
CA GLY A 3 -2.22 -16.15 -13.88
C GLY A 3 -3.50 -16.71 -13.29
N GLU A 4 -3.61 -18.04 -13.16
CA GLU A 4 -4.87 -18.71 -12.78
C GLU A 4 -5.15 -18.62 -11.26
N GLU A 5 -4.10 -18.65 -10.42
CA GLU A 5 -4.25 -18.63 -8.95
C GLU A 5 -4.78 -17.30 -8.39
N ARG A 6 -4.57 -16.18 -9.11
CA ARG A 6 -5.06 -14.85 -8.68
C ARG A 6 -6.55 -14.65 -8.94
N VAL A 7 -7.08 -15.26 -9.99
CA VAL A 7 -8.47 -15.07 -10.42
C VAL A 7 -9.43 -15.86 -9.50
N GLU A 8 -9.01 -17.02 -9.01
CA GLU A 8 -9.80 -17.80 -8.05
C GLU A 8 -9.87 -17.11 -6.67
N GLN A 9 -8.78 -16.46 -6.25
CA GLN A 9 -8.72 -15.75 -4.96
C GLN A 9 -9.51 -14.44 -4.96
N GLU A 10 -9.64 -13.75 -6.09
CA GLU A 10 -10.44 -12.51 -6.18
C GLU A 10 -11.94 -12.76 -5.98
N SER A 11 -12.41 -13.94 -6.38
CA SER A 11 -13.79 -14.40 -6.17
C SER A 11 -14.06 -14.89 -4.74
N SER A 12 -13.02 -15.20 -3.96
CA SER A 12 -13.13 -15.71 -2.58
C SER A 12 -13.10 -14.60 -1.52
N VAL A 13 -12.72 -13.36 -1.88
CA VAL A 13 -12.70 -12.24 -0.92
C VAL A 13 -14.13 -11.79 -0.58
N PRO A 14 -14.49 -11.68 0.72
CA PRO A 14 -15.76 -11.11 1.15
C PRO A 14 -15.96 -9.68 0.65
N ALA A 15 -17.21 -9.28 0.43
CA ALA A 15 -17.52 -7.91 0.03
C ALA A 15 -17.13 -6.91 1.13
N GLU A 16 -17.34 -7.27 2.41
CA GLU A 16 -16.96 -6.43 3.53
C GLU A 16 -15.45 -6.17 3.58
N ALA A 17 -14.63 -7.20 3.33
CA ALA A 17 -13.18 -7.06 3.30
C ALA A 17 -12.69 -6.15 2.16
N ARG A 18 -13.34 -6.21 0.98
CA ARG A 18 -13.05 -5.27 -0.12
C ARG A 18 -13.41 -3.84 0.23
N GLU A 19 -14.55 -3.63 0.88
CA GLU A 19 -14.99 -2.30 1.31
C GLU A 19 -14.07 -1.73 2.39
N GLU A 20 -13.70 -2.54 3.39
CA GLU A 20 -12.77 -2.13 4.44
C GLU A 20 -11.39 -1.79 3.88
N HIS A 21 -10.87 -2.59 2.95
CA HIS A 21 -9.62 -2.32 2.24
C HIS A 21 -9.67 -0.98 1.50
N ALA A 22 -10.74 -0.72 0.74
CA ALA A 22 -10.91 0.52 0.02
C ALA A 22 -10.94 1.74 0.96
N LEU A 23 -11.66 1.63 2.08
CA LEU A 23 -11.76 2.70 3.08
C LEU A 23 -10.43 3.00 3.76
N LEU A 24 -9.68 1.97 4.14
CA LEU A 24 -8.35 2.10 4.73
C LEU A 24 -7.37 2.72 3.72
N ALA A 25 -7.38 2.24 2.48
CA ALA A 25 -6.53 2.75 1.42
C ALA A 25 -6.79 4.24 1.11
N GLU A 26 -8.07 4.63 0.99
CA GLU A 26 -8.46 6.03 0.79
C GLU A 26 -7.99 6.92 1.95
N ARG A 27 -8.18 6.46 3.20
CA ARG A 27 -7.76 7.19 4.40
C ARG A 27 -6.25 7.43 4.41
N ILE A 28 -5.47 6.39 4.11
CA ILE A 28 -4.02 6.46 4.08
C ILE A 28 -3.57 7.44 2.99
N GLU A 29 -4.14 7.38 1.78
CA GLU A 29 -3.77 8.30 0.71
C GLU A 29 -4.15 9.75 1.01
N GLU A 30 -5.31 10.01 1.62
CA GLU A 30 -5.69 11.35 2.06
C GLU A 30 -4.72 11.88 3.12
N HIS A 31 -4.27 11.05 4.06
CA HIS A 31 -3.25 11.44 5.03
C HIS A 31 -1.89 11.72 4.38
N ARG A 32 -1.46 10.88 3.43
CA ARG A 32 -0.22 11.13 2.65
C ARG A 32 -0.32 12.43 1.86
N PHE A 33 -1.44 12.68 1.19
CA PHE A 33 -1.67 13.92 0.45
C PHE A 33 -1.61 15.13 1.38
N ARG A 34 -2.24 15.06 2.55
CA ARG A 34 -2.18 16.13 3.54
C ARG A 34 -0.78 16.39 4.08
N TYR A 35 -0.03 15.32 4.34
CA TYR A 35 1.35 15.40 4.81
C TYR A 35 2.28 16.00 3.74
N TYR A 36 2.30 15.42 2.53
CA TYR A 36 3.27 15.79 1.50
C TYR A 36 2.88 17.00 0.64
N VAL A 37 1.59 17.24 0.42
CA VAL A 37 1.12 18.28 -0.51
C VAL A 37 0.59 19.50 0.22
N LYS A 38 -0.18 19.30 1.31
CA LYS A 38 -0.83 20.41 2.02
C LYS A 38 -0.02 20.94 3.20
N ASP A 39 1.04 20.25 3.64
CA ASP A 39 1.80 20.57 4.86
C ASP A 39 0.87 20.72 6.09
N GLN A 40 -0.18 19.89 6.13
CA GLN A 40 -1.24 19.92 7.15
C GLN A 40 -1.55 18.50 7.64
N PRO A 41 -0.61 17.83 8.32
CA PRO A 41 -0.87 16.52 8.90
C PRO A 41 -2.02 16.61 9.91
N VAL A 42 -3.03 15.75 9.72
CA VAL A 42 -4.21 15.68 10.59
C VAL A 42 -4.18 14.49 11.55
N VAL A 43 -3.23 13.58 11.35
CA VAL A 43 -2.99 12.40 12.19
C VAL A 43 -1.54 12.36 12.59
N SER A 44 -1.27 11.80 13.77
CA SER A 44 0.09 11.51 14.21
C SER A 44 0.70 10.34 13.43
N ASP A 45 2.03 10.26 13.39
CA ASP A 45 2.75 9.14 12.77
C ASP A 45 2.28 7.79 13.33
N ALA A 46 2.06 7.71 14.65
CA ALA A 46 1.58 6.50 15.31
C ALA A 46 0.17 6.08 14.87
N GLU A 47 -0.70 7.03 14.53
CA GLU A 47 -2.03 6.75 13.98
C GLU A 47 -1.93 6.31 12.52
N PHE A 48 -1.09 6.97 11.74
CA PHE A 48 -0.81 6.56 10.35
C PHE A 48 -0.27 5.13 10.30
N ASP A 49 0.71 4.79 11.14
CA ASP A 49 1.27 3.44 11.25
C ASP A 49 0.21 2.39 11.62
N ARG A 50 -0.77 2.75 12.45
CA ARG A 50 -1.89 1.84 12.78
C ARG A 50 -2.77 1.57 11.57
N LEU A 51 -3.12 2.62 10.82
CA LEU A 51 -3.91 2.47 9.59
C LEU A 51 -3.19 1.59 8.58
N LEU A 52 -1.88 1.82 8.40
CA LEU A 52 -1.07 1.03 7.48
C LEU A 52 -1.01 -0.44 7.91
N ARG A 53 -0.74 -0.74 9.19
CA ARG A 53 -0.75 -2.12 9.71
C ARG A 53 -2.10 -2.81 9.58
N SER A 54 -3.20 -2.08 9.76
CA SER A 54 -4.55 -2.63 9.54
C SER A 54 -4.77 -3.02 8.07
N LEU A 55 -4.32 -2.18 7.14
CA LEU A 55 -4.39 -2.48 5.70
C LEU A 55 -3.51 -3.69 5.35
N GLU A 56 -2.29 -3.75 5.89
CA GLU A 56 -1.36 -4.88 5.70
C GLU A 56 -1.96 -6.20 6.22
N ALA A 57 -2.53 -6.21 7.43
CA ALA A 57 -3.15 -7.40 8.00
C ALA A 57 -4.31 -7.90 7.12
N LEU A 58 -5.14 -6.99 6.60
CA LEU A 58 -6.26 -7.33 5.72
C LEU A 58 -5.77 -7.92 4.38
N GLU A 59 -4.65 -7.42 3.85
CA GLU A 59 -4.00 -7.96 2.65
C GLU A 59 -3.29 -9.29 2.88
N GLU A 60 -2.79 -9.54 4.10
CA GLU A 60 -2.24 -10.84 4.49
C GLU A 60 -3.33 -11.90 4.61
N GLU A 61 -4.48 -11.55 5.19
CA GLU A 61 -5.67 -12.41 5.28
C GLU A 61 -6.30 -12.65 3.89
N HIS A 62 -6.28 -11.64 3.03
CA HIS A 62 -6.83 -11.69 1.68
C HIS A 62 -5.78 -11.25 0.63
N PRO A 63 -4.90 -12.17 0.19
CA PRO A 63 -3.83 -11.84 -0.76
C PRO A 63 -4.29 -11.24 -2.09
N ALA A 64 -5.54 -11.47 -2.49
CA ALA A 64 -6.13 -10.87 -3.69
C ALA A 64 -6.38 -9.35 -3.56
N LEU A 65 -6.46 -8.81 -2.34
CA LEU A 65 -6.60 -7.37 -2.09
C LEU A 65 -5.30 -6.59 -2.27
N ARG A 66 -4.15 -7.29 -2.25
CA ARG A 66 -2.83 -6.70 -2.40
C ARG A 66 -2.55 -6.31 -3.85
N THR A 67 -3.19 -5.25 -4.30
CA THR A 67 -3.06 -4.72 -5.67
C THR A 67 -1.82 -3.82 -5.82
N PRO A 68 -1.28 -3.64 -7.04
CA PRO A 68 -0.16 -2.72 -7.28
C PRO A 68 -0.46 -1.26 -6.88
N ASP A 69 -1.73 -0.86 -6.89
CA ASP A 69 -2.17 0.49 -6.54
C ASP A 69 -2.39 0.67 -5.02
N SER A 70 -2.28 -0.40 -4.23
CA SER A 70 -2.42 -0.34 -2.78
C SER A 70 -1.32 0.53 -2.14
N PRO A 71 -1.65 1.38 -1.15
CA PRO A 71 -0.67 2.16 -0.39
C PRO A 71 0.45 1.32 0.24
N THR A 72 0.19 0.06 0.61
CA THR A 72 1.19 -0.85 1.18
C THR A 72 2.29 -1.22 0.17
N GLN A 73 1.97 -1.22 -1.13
CA GLN A 73 2.92 -1.52 -2.21
C GLN A 73 3.70 -0.28 -2.66
N LYS A 74 3.27 0.92 -2.27
CA LYS A 74 3.92 2.18 -2.62
C LYS A 74 5.05 2.56 -1.65
N VAL A 75 5.21 1.82 -0.55
CA VAL A 75 6.26 2.08 0.44
C VAL A 75 7.58 1.51 -0.07
N ALA A 76 8.51 2.42 -0.38
CA ALA A 76 9.81 2.16 -0.99
C ALA A 76 9.70 1.36 -2.31
N GLY A 77 9.62 2.10 -3.43
CA GLY A 77 10.00 1.55 -4.72
C GLY A 77 11.35 0.83 -4.61
N PRO A 78 11.59 -0.22 -5.41
CA PRO A 78 12.80 -1.03 -5.30
C PRO A 78 14.03 -0.12 -5.23
N TYR A 79 14.89 -0.33 -4.23
CA TYR A 79 16.20 0.30 -4.19
C TYR A 79 16.90 -0.03 -5.51
N ILE A 80 16.98 0.94 -6.43
CA ILE A 80 17.79 0.79 -7.63
C ILE A 80 19.24 0.91 -7.13
N THR A 81 19.91 -0.23 -6.97
CA THR A 81 21.33 -0.28 -6.55
C THR A 81 22.29 -0.09 -7.73
N GLU A 82 21.85 0.43 -8.87
CA GLU A 82 22.73 0.76 -10.00
C GLU A 82 23.25 2.19 -9.87
N PHE A 83 24.30 2.36 -9.07
CA PHE A 83 25.18 3.52 -9.20
C PHE A 83 26.32 3.16 -10.16
N THR A 84 26.36 3.75 -11.35
CA THR A 84 27.60 3.78 -12.16
C THR A 84 28.57 4.75 -11.50
N SER A 85 29.77 4.27 -11.17
CA SER A 85 30.86 5.13 -10.70
C SER A 85 31.29 6.08 -11.81
N VAL A 86 31.34 7.38 -11.50
CA VAL A 86 31.95 8.39 -12.37
C VAL A 86 33.38 8.66 -11.89
N GLU A 87 34.33 8.54 -12.81
CA GLU A 87 35.74 8.86 -12.54
C GLU A 87 35.93 10.38 -12.60
N HIS A 88 36.25 10.99 -11.48
CA HIS A 88 36.61 12.41 -11.42
C HIS A 88 38.11 12.56 -11.71
N ARG A 89 38.44 13.37 -12.73
CA ARG A 89 39.81 13.78 -13.08
C ARG A 89 40.19 15.07 -12.38
#